data_AF-A0A9Q0ZC36-F1
#
_entry.id   AF-A0A9Q0ZC36-F1
#
_cell.length_a   1.000
_cell.length_b   1.000
_cell.length_c   1.000
_cell.angle_alpha   90.00
_cell.angle_beta   90.00
_cell.angle_gamma   90.00
#
_symmetry.space_group_name_H-M   'P 1'
#
loop_
_entity.id
_entity.type
_entity.pdbx_description
1 polymer ?
#
loop_
_entity_poly.entity_id
_entity_poly.type
_entity_poly.pdbx_seq_one_letter_code
_entity_poly.pdbx_strand_id
1 'polypeptide(L)'
;MATHRSSRSGIGVSFRLLGSAVSLAVFLCLAVSILFTSHSHSTTDSHGLSNVGSGLGSGRRSVLAMKSDPLKSRLDQIRKQADDHRSLAHAYASYARKLKLENSKLVRIFADLSRNYTDLINKPSYRALSESDSLSIDEATLRLFEKEVKERIKVTRQVIAEAKESFDNQLKIQKLKDTIFAVNEQLTKAKKQGAFSSLIAAKSIPKSLHCLAMRLMEERIAHPEKYDDEGKPPLPELEDPKALSLCDFL
;
A
#
# COMPACT_ATOMS: atom_id res chain seq x y z
N MET A 1 -49.74 -38.13 -45.21
CA MET A 1 -50.85 -37.27 -44.75
C MET A 1 -50.41 -36.60 -43.45
N ALA A 2 -50.51 -35.27 -43.41
CA ALA A 2 -50.47 -34.38 -42.23
C ALA A 2 -49.18 -34.18 -41.41
N THR A 3 -48.74 -32.92 -41.48
CA THR A 3 -47.83 -32.08 -40.69
C THR A 3 -48.31 -31.72 -39.28
N HIS A 4 -47.40 -31.47 -38.32
CA HIS A 4 -47.36 -30.29 -37.39
C HIS A 4 -46.11 -30.41 -36.46
N ARG A 5 -45.06 -29.58 -36.52
CA ARG A 5 -44.84 -28.15 -36.19
C ARG A 5 -44.77 -27.82 -34.68
N SER A 6 -43.52 -27.52 -34.26
CA SER A 6 -43.07 -26.49 -33.30
C SER A 6 -43.35 -26.61 -31.79
N SER A 7 -42.27 -26.75 -31.01
CA SER A 7 -42.08 -25.98 -29.77
C SER A 7 -40.59 -25.87 -29.45
N ARG A 8 -39.94 -24.77 -29.87
CA ARG A 8 -38.51 -24.49 -29.58
C ARG A 8 -38.26 -23.05 -29.13
N SER A 9 -39.31 -22.34 -28.72
CA SER A 9 -39.26 -20.89 -28.40
C SER A 9 -39.21 -20.54 -26.90
N GLY A 10 -39.29 -21.52 -25.98
CA GLY A 10 -39.35 -21.24 -24.53
C GLY A 10 -37.99 -21.01 -23.85
N ILE A 11 -36.93 -21.66 -24.33
CA ILE A 11 -35.64 -21.70 -23.62
C ILE A 11 -34.83 -20.40 -23.81
N GLY A 12 -34.97 -19.74 -24.98
CA GLY A 12 -34.26 -18.50 -25.27
C GLY A 12 -34.78 -17.28 -24.49
N VAL A 13 -36.05 -17.28 -24.09
CA VAL A 13 -36.66 -16.13 -23.37
C VAL A 13 -36.24 -16.13 -21.90
N SER A 14 -36.22 -17.30 -21.23
CA SER A 14 -35.78 -17.40 -19.83
C SER A 14 -34.31 -17.03 -19.64
N PHE A 15 -33.43 -17.37 -20.58
CA PHE A 15 -32.01 -17.01 -20.50
C PHE A 15 -31.78 -15.51 -20.69
N ARG A 16 -32.58 -14.85 -21.54
CA ARG A 16 -32.55 -13.39 -21.73
C ARG A 16 -33.10 -12.64 -20.53
N LEU A 17 -34.15 -13.16 -19.88
CA LEU A 17 -34.69 -12.61 -18.64
C LEU A 17 -33.70 -12.71 -17.48
N LEU A 18 -33.01 -13.84 -17.33
CA LEU A 18 -31.96 -14.02 -16.32
C LEU A 18 -30.76 -13.09 -16.56
N GLY A 19 -30.31 -12.95 -17.81
CA GLY A 19 -29.24 -12.02 -18.17
C GLY A 19 -29.60 -10.56 -17.87
N SER A 20 -30.85 -10.16 -18.18
CA SER A 20 -31.36 -8.82 -17.89
C SER A 20 -31.48 -8.57 -16.39
N ALA A 21 -31.93 -9.55 -15.60
CA ALA A 21 -32.07 -9.42 -14.15
C ALA A 21 -30.70 -9.27 -13.46
N VAL A 22 -29.69 -10.03 -13.89
CA VAL A 22 -28.32 -9.92 -13.37
C VAL A 22 -27.70 -8.57 -13.74
N SER A 23 -27.91 -8.09 -14.97
CA SER A 23 -27.41 -6.78 -15.40
C SER A 23 -28.05 -5.63 -14.60
N LEU A 24 -29.35 -5.71 -14.33
CA LEU A 24 -30.07 -4.72 -13.53
C LEU A 24 -29.59 -4.72 -12.07
N ALA A 25 -29.35 -5.90 -11.48
CA ALA A 25 -28.83 -6.03 -10.12
C ALA A 25 -27.41 -5.44 -10.00
N VAL A 26 -26.53 -5.69 -10.97
CA VAL A 26 -25.18 -5.09 -11.00
C VAL A 26 -25.26 -3.57 -11.13
N PHE A 27 -26.15 -3.06 -12.00
CA PHE A 27 -26.33 -1.62 -12.17
C PHE A 27 -26.86 -0.95 -10.90
N LEU A 28 -27.81 -1.57 -10.20
CA LEU A 28 -28.32 -1.10 -8.91
C LEU A 28 -27.23 -1.11 -7.83
N CYS A 29 -26.42 -2.16 -7.73
CA CYS A 29 -25.31 -2.22 -6.79
C CYS A 29 -24.25 -1.15 -7.07
N LEU A 30 -23.94 -0.88 -8.35
CA LEU A 30 -23.02 0.19 -8.74
C LEU A 30 -23.60 1.58 -8.43
N ALA A 31 -24.89 1.80 -8.68
CA ALA A 31 -25.56 3.06 -8.36
C ALA A 31 -25.56 3.34 -6.85
N VAL A 32 -25.85 2.34 -6.02
CA VAL A 32 -25.77 2.45 -4.55
C VAL A 32 -24.33 2.76 -4.10
N SER A 33 -23.33 2.13 -4.73
CA SER A 33 -21.90 2.38 -4.41
C SER A 33 -21.46 3.81 -4.78
N ILE A 34 -21.97 4.36 -5.88
CA ILE A 34 -21.69 5.74 -6.30
C ILE A 34 -22.41 6.75 -5.39
N LEU A 35 -23.64 6.46 -4.96
CA LEU A 35 -24.37 7.30 -3.99
C LEU A 35 -23.65 7.35 -2.62
N PHE A 36 -23.13 6.21 -2.15
CA PHE A 36 -22.33 6.15 -0.92
C PHE A 36 -20.98 6.89 -1.04
N THR A 37 -20.38 6.86 -2.23
CA THR A 37 -19.13 7.58 -2.51
C THR A 37 -19.37 9.10 -2.66
N SER A 38 -20.53 9.51 -3.18
CA SER A 38 -20.89 10.92 -3.38
C SER A 38 -21.20 11.66 -2.07
N HIS A 39 -21.55 10.94 -0.99
CA HIS A 39 -21.74 11.57 0.33
C HIS A 39 -20.43 11.83 1.09
N SER A 40 -19.27 11.52 0.49
CA SER A 40 -17.96 11.67 1.13
C SER A 40 -17.15 12.88 0.64
N HIS A 41 -17.73 13.79 -0.15
CA HIS A 41 -17.00 14.92 -0.72
C HIS A 41 -17.63 16.29 -0.40
N SER A 42 -17.27 16.82 0.75
CA SER A 42 -17.11 18.26 1.04
C SER A 42 -16.14 18.32 2.23
N THR A 43 -14.91 18.81 2.13
CA THR A 43 -14.54 20.18 1.77
C THR A 43 -13.10 20.27 1.23
N THR A 44 -12.96 20.98 0.11
CA THR A 44 -11.81 21.76 -0.41
C THR A 44 -11.39 22.86 0.60
N ASP A 45 -10.23 23.53 0.59
CA ASP A 45 -8.95 23.52 -0.14
C ASP A 45 -8.00 24.47 0.62
N SER A 46 -6.68 24.24 0.54
CA SER A 46 -5.65 25.23 0.12
C SER A 46 -4.26 24.97 0.71
N HIS A 47 -3.43 24.37 -0.15
CA HIS A 47 -2.04 24.68 -0.49
C HIS A 47 -1.16 25.54 0.44
N GLY A 48 0.02 24.98 0.75
CA GLY A 48 1.22 25.71 1.17
C GLY A 48 2.44 24.79 1.25
N LEU A 49 3.08 24.54 0.12
CA LEU A 49 4.31 23.74 0.01
C LEU A 49 5.52 24.60 0.39
N SER A 50 6.19 24.31 1.51
CA SER A 50 7.55 24.73 1.86
C SER A 50 7.90 24.10 3.21
N ASN A 51 9.10 23.70 3.57
CA ASN A 51 10.41 23.54 2.97
C ASN A 51 11.22 22.84 4.08
N VAL A 52 12.31 22.18 3.71
CA VAL A 52 13.29 21.56 4.59
C VAL A 52 13.60 22.42 5.83
N GLY A 53 13.56 21.80 7.01
CA GLY A 53 13.90 22.45 8.28
C GLY A 53 14.05 21.42 9.39
N SER A 54 15.25 20.86 9.49
CA SER A 54 15.73 20.10 10.64
C SER A 54 15.44 20.87 11.93
N GLY A 55 14.51 20.36 12.73
CA GLY A 55 14.09 20.98 13.97
C GLY A 55 13.82 19.92 15.01
N LEU A 56 14.77 19.76 15.91
CA LEU A 56 14.68 19.06 17.19
C LEU A 56 13.45 19.53 17.98
N GLY A 57 12.29 18.95 17.69
CA GLY A 57 11.05 19.20 18.41
C GLY A 57 10.97 18.26 19.60
N SER A 58 11.48 18.73 20.74
CA SER A 58 11.29 18.12 22.06
C SER A 58 9.80 17.84 22.28
N GLY A 59 9.39 16.60 22.03
CA GLY A 59 8.08 16.09 22.38
C GLY A 59 7.97 16.07 23.89
N ARG A 60 7.53 17.19 24.47
CA ARG A 60 6.99 17.26 25.82
C ARG A 60 5.96 16.13 25.92
N ARG A 61 6.33 15.04 26.59
CA ARG A 61 5.37 14.06 27.07
C ARG A 61 4.49 14.83 28.05
N SER A 62 3.31 15.23 27.59
CA SER A 62 2.28 15.78 28.47
C SER A 62 1.83 14.64 29.38
N VAL A 63 2.49 14.53 30.54
CA VAL A 63 2.08 13.66 31.65
C VAL A 63 1.00 14.40 32.43
N LEU A 64 -0.08 14.83 31.77
CA LEU A 64 -1.24 15.45 32.40
C LEU A 64 -2.48 15.19 31.54
N ALA A 65 -3.13 14.05 31.77
CA ALA A 65 -4.58 13.86 31.63
C ALA A 65 -4.92 12.38 31.88
N MET A 66 -4.86 11.96 33.15
CA MET A 66 -5.50 10.72 33.60
C MET A 66 -7.01 10.97 33.75
N LYS A 67 -7.61 11.46 32.66
CA LYS A 67 -9.04 11.76 32.42
C LYS A 67 -9.44 11.31 31.02
N SER A 68 -8.70 10.38 30.42
CA SER A 68 -9.18 9.67 29.25
C SER A 68 -10.10 8.57 29.77
N ASP A 69 -11.40 8.69 29.49
CA ASP A 69 -12.33 7.58 29.68
C ASP A 69 -11.68 6.31 29.12
N PRO A 70 -11.61 5.20 29.87
CA PRO A 70 -10.98 3.97 29.41
C PRO A 70 -11.58 3.46 28.09
N LEU A 71 -12.81 3.87 27.79
CA LEU A 71 -13.50 3.61 26.53
C LEU A 71 -12.94 4.43 25.36
N LYS A 72 -12.57 5.70 25.57
CA LYS A 72 -11.97 6.57 24.53
C LYS A 72 -10.60 6.08 24.12
N SER A 73 -9.75 5.71 25.09
CA SER A 73 -8.42 5.17 24.80
C SER A 73 -8.48 3.82 24.05
N ARG A 74 -9.43 2.96 24.42
CA ARG A 74 -9.69 1.70 23.69
C ARG A 74 -10.19 1.95 22.27
N LEU A 75 -11.09 2.91 22.09
CA LEU A 75 -11.60 3.30 20.78
C LEU A 75 -10.49 3.87 19.88
N ASP A 76 -9.60 4.69 20.43
CA ASP A 76 -8.45 5.22 19.69
C ASP A 76 -7.45 4.13 19.31
N GLN A 77 -7.22 3.14 20.18
CA GLN A 77 -6.40 1.97 19.84
C GLN A 77 -7.01 1.15 18.70
N ILE A 78 -8.33 0.92 18.73
CA ILE A 78 -9.04 0.19 17.66
C ILE A 78 -8.96 0.97 16.34
N ARG A 79 -9.17 2.29 16.36
CA ARG A 79 -9.02 3.15 15.18
C ARG A 79 -7.62 3.07 14.61
N LYS A 80 -6.60 3.23 15.47
CA LYS A 80 -5.20 3.13 15.05
C LYS A 80 -4.90 1.77 14.44
N GLN A 81 -5.34 0.69 15.07
CA GLN A 81 -5.17 -0.65 14.53
C GLN A 81 -5.84 -0.82 13.16
N ALA A 82 -7.06 -0.28 12.99
CA ALA A 82 -7.76 -0.29 11.72
C ALA A 82 -7.00 0.51 10.64
N ASP A 83 -6.46 1.69 10.98
CA ASP A 83 -5.66 2.51 10.07
C ASP A 83 -4.33 1.84 9.72
N ASP A 84 -3.68 1.19 10.67
CA ASP A 84 -2.45 0.41 10.44
C ASP A 84 -2.72 -0.73 9.46
N HIS A 85 -3.79 -1.51 9.64
CA HIS A 85 -4.18 -2.57 8.70
C HIS A 85 -4.63 -2.03 7.34
N ARG A 86 -5.33 -0.89 7.31
CA ARG A 86 -5.68 -0.18 6.07
C ARG A 86 -4.41 0.20 5.32
N SER A 87 -3.42 0.77 6.00
CA SER A 87 -2.15 1.18 5.39
C SER A 87 -1.38 -0.02 4.83
N LEU A 88 -1.35 -1.13 5.57
CA LEU A 88 -0.75 -2.39 5.13
C LEU A 88 -1.45 -2.91 3.88
N ALA A 89 -2.79 -2.98 3.87
CA ALA A 89 -3.55 -3.40 2.71
C ALA A 89 -3.27 -2.53 1.47
N HIS A 90 -3.18 -1.19 1.65
CA HIS A 90 -2.81 -0.27 0.56
C HIS A 90 -1.40 -0.51 0.05
N ALA A 91 -0.43 -0.75 0.93
CA ALA A 91 0.94 -1.07 0.54
C ALA A 91 0.98 -2.35 -0.32
N TYR A 92 0.33 -3.44 0.12
CA TYR A 92 0.25 -4.68 -0.67
C TYR A 92 -0.50 -4.49 -1.99
N ALA A 93 -1.57 -3.70 -2.00
CA ALA A 93 -2.29 -3.38 -3.24
C ALA A 93 -1.41 -2.62 -4.23
N SER A 94 -0.62 -1.65 -3.75
CA SER A 94 0.33 -0.90 -4.60
C SER A 94 1.41 -1.81 -5.17
N TYR A 95 1.95 -2.73 -4.36
CA TYR A 95 2.95 -3.70 -4.77
C TYR A 95 2.41 -4.66 -5.84
N ALA A 96 1.20 -5.19 -5.63
CA ALA A 96 0.53 -6.06 -6.60
C ALA A 96 0.27 -5.34 -7.94
N ARG A 97 -0.15 -4.07 -7.90
CA ARG A 97 -0.32 -3.24 -9.10
C ARG A 97 1.00 -3.05 -9.84
N LYS A 98 2.08 -2.71 -9.12
CA LYS A 98 3.42 -2.56 -9.70
C LYS A 98 3.85 -3.84 -10.41
N LEU A 99 3.73 -4.99 -9.74
CA LEU A 99 4.12 -6.28 -10.30
C LEU A 99 3.30 -6.64 -11.55
N LYS A 100 1.98 -6.39 -11.55
CA LYS A 100 1.14 -6.59 -12.73
C LYS A 100 1.57 -5.69 -13.90
N LEU A 101 1.90 -4.44 -13.61
CA LEU A 101 2.27 -3.44 -14.62
C LEU A 101 3.63 -3.78 -15.24
N GLU A 102 4.62 -4.19 -14.45
CA GLU A 102 5.92 -4.67 -14.94
C GLU A 102 5.77 -5.93 -15.82
N ASN A 103 4.99 -6.92 -15.38
CA ASN A 103 4.72 -8.11 -16.18
C ASN A 103 4.02 -7.77 -17.51
N SER A 104 3.05 -6.84 -17.48
CA SER A 104 2.35 -6.40 -18.69
C SER A 104 3.26 -5.63 -19.67
N LYS A 105 4.21 -4.83 -19.17
CA LYS A 105 5.23 -4.18 -20.01
C LYS A 105 6.08 -5.21 -20.74
N LEU A 106 6.59 -6.20 -20.01
CA LEU A 106 7.43 -7.25 -20.56
C LEU A 106 6.70 -8.04 -21.65
N VAL A 107 5.43 -8.40 -21.43
CA VAL A 107 4.60 -9.05 -22.46
C VAL A 107 4.44 -8.19 -23.72
N ARG A 108 4.20 -6.88 -23.55
CA ARG A 108 4.10 -5.95 -24.70
C ARG A 108 5.40 -5.87 -25.49
N ILE A 109 6.53 -5.74 -24.80
CA ILE A 109 7.85 -5.68 -25.45
C ILE A 109 8.09 -6.94 -26.30
N PHE A 110 7.77 -8.13 -25.79
CA PHE A 110 7.90 -9.36 -26.57
C PHE A 110 6.92 -9.46 -27.75
N ALA A 111 5.69 -8.98 -27.58
CA ALA A 111 4.72 -8.92 -28.67
C ALA A 111 5.16 -7.95 -29.78
N ASP A 112 5.69 -6.78 -29.41
CA ASP A 112 6.21 -5.78 -30.34
C ASP A 112 7.45 -6.30 -31.05
N LEU A 113 8.30 -7.08 -30.37
CA LEU A 113 9.44 -7.75 -31.00
C LEU A 113 9.00 -8.75 -32.07
N SER A 114 7.98 -9.57 -31.76
CA SER A 114 7.40 -10.50 -32.73
C SER A 114 6.84 -9.75 -33.95
N ARG A 115 6.07 -8.68 -33.73
CA ARG A 115 5.53 -7.84 -34.82
C ARG A 115 6.64 -7.24 -35.66
N ASN A 116 7.71 -6.75 -35.03
CA ASN A 116 8.88 -6.24 -35.72
C ASN A 116 9.50 -7.30 -36.66
N TYR A 117 9.57 -8.57 -36.26
CA TYR A 117 10.04 -9.62 -37.18
C TYR A 117 9.07 -9.87 -38.33
N THR A 118 7.77 -9.93 -38.03
CA THR A 118 6.73 -10.08 -39.05
C THR A 118 6.76 -8.95 -40.08
N ASP A 119 6.87 -7.70 -39.63
CA ASP A 119 6.96 -6.51 -40.48
C ASP A 119 8.24 -6.51 -41.32
N LEU A 120 9.36 -6.99 -40.75
CA LEU A 120 10.60 -7.15 -41.50
C LEU A 120 10.43 -8.16 -42.64
N ILE A 121 9.87 -9.34 -42.34
CA ILE A 121 9.71 -10.42 -43.33
C ILE A 121 8.70 -10.01 -44.41
N ASN A 122 7.64 -9.31 -44.03
CA ASN A 122 6.58 -8.89 -44.96
C ASN A 122 6.92 -7.62 -45.75
N LYS A 123 8.08 -7.01 -45.51
CA LYS A 123 8.52 -5.80 -46.22
C LYS A 123 8.59 -6.11 -47.74
N PRO A 124 7.95 -5.31 -48.62
CA PRO A 124 7.83 -5.63 -50.04
C PRO A 124 9.18 -5.92 -50.73
N SER A 125 10.23 -5.21 -50.31
CA SER A 125 11.60 -5.39 -50.81
C SER A 125 12.19 -6.77 -50.57
N TYR A 126 11.79 -7.45 -49.48
CA TYR A 126 12.31 -8.78 -49.11
C TYR A 126 11.33 -9.88 -49.51
N ARG A 127 10.03 -9.59 -49.48
CA ARG A 127 8.98 -10.50 -49.95
C ARG A 127 9.14 -10.82 -51.44
N ALA A 128 9.47 -9.82 -52.26
CA ALA A 128 9.74 -10.00 -53.69
C ALA A 128 10.96 -10.92 -53.94
N LEU A 129 12.00 -10.87 -53.09
CA LEU A 129 13.16 -11.76 -53.17
C LEU A 129 12.81 -13.22 -52.80
N SER A 130 11.80 -13.43 -51.95
CA SER A 130 11.36 -14.76 -51.51
C SER A 130 10.34 -15.40 -52.46
N GLU A 131 9.59 -14.60 -53.24
CA GLU A 131 8.65 -15.08 -54.27
C GLU A 131 9.32 -15.22 -55.65
N SER A 132 10.45 -14.54 -55.90
CA SER A 132 11.22 -14.66 -57.14
C SER A 132 12.03 -15.96 -57.17
N ASP A 133 11.35 -17.08 -57.39
CA ASP A 133 12.02 -18.31 -57.82
C ASP A 133 12.63 -18.08 -59.22
N SER A 134 13.96 -18.16 -59.31
CA SER A 134 14.78 -18.25 -60.53
C SER A 134 15.02 -16.95 -61.34
N LEU A 135 16.15 -16.28 -61.09
CA LEU A 135 17.30 -16.11 -62.04
C LEU A 135 18.25 -14.95 -61.70
N SER A 136 17.85 -13.98 -60.86
CA SER A 136 18.78 -12.96 -60.35
C SER A 136 18.27 -12.34 -59.04
N ILE A 137 18.78 -12.84 -57.91
CA ILE A 137 18.62 -12.16 -56.62
C ILE A 137 19.56 -10.95 -56.63
N ASP A 138 19.04 -9.77 -56.31
CA ASP A 138 19.89 -8.59 -56.12
C ASP A 138 20.71 -8.76 -54.82
N GLU A 139 22.02 -8.97 -54.97
CA GLU A 139 22.96 -9.19 -53.86
C GLU A 139 22.96 -8.02 -52.87
N ALA A 140 22.76 -6.78 -53.34
CA ALA A 140 22.74 -5.60 -52.47
C ALA A 140 21.55 -5.61 -51.50
N THR A 141 20.34 -5.92 -51.98
CA THR A 141 19.16 -6.06 -51.12
C THR A 141 19.23 -7.27 -50.19
N LEU A 142 19.86 -8.37 -50.61
CA LEU A 142 20.13 -9.52 -49.74
C LEU A 142 21.08 -9.15 -48.59
N ARG A 143 22.17 -8.43 -48.86
CA ARG A 143 23.11 -7.94 -47.83
C ARG A 143 22.44 -6.99 -46.84
N LEU A 144 21.53 -6.15 -47.30
CA LEU A 144 20.74 -5.27 -46.44
C LEU A 144 19.79 -6.06 -45.55
N PHE A 145 19.11 -7.06 -46.10
CA PHE A 145 18.23 -7.96 -45.32
C PHE A 145 19.02 -8.68 -44.22
N GLU A 146 20.15 -9.29 -44.56
CA GLU A 146 21.02 -9.96 -43.58
C GLU A 146 21.45 -9.01 -42.45
N LYS A 147 21.80 -7.77 -42.80
CA LYS A 147 22.19 -6.75 -41.82
C LYS A 147 21.02 -6.37 -40.90
N GLU A 148 19.83 -6.12 -41.45
CA GLU A 148 18.64 -5.74 -40.68
C GLU A 148 18.18 -6.91 -39.77
N VAL A 149 18.23 -8.15 -40.26
CA VAL A 149 17.96 -9.35 -39.44
C VAL A 149 18.97 -9.48 -38.30
N LYS A 150 20.27 -9.33 -38.58
CA LYS A 150 21.32 -9.40 -37.54
C LYS A 150 21.13 -8.32 -36.48
N GLU A 151 20.77 -7.11 -36.87
CA GLU A 151 20.47 -6.02 -35.95
C GLU A 151 19.27 -6.35 -35.05
N ARG A 152 18.16 -6.82 -35.63
CA ARG A 152 16.98 -7.24 -34.86
C ARG A 152 17.30 -8.39 -33.91
N ILE A 153 18.09 -9.39 -34.34
CA ILE A 153 18.56 -10.49 -33.46
C ILE A 153 19.39 -9.94 -32.29
N LYS A 154 20.24 -8.95 -32.53
CA LYS A 154 21.04 -8.33 -31.45
C LYS A 154 20.13 -7.65 -30.42
N VAL A 155 19.17 -6.86 -30.87
CA VAL A 155 18.18 -6.20 -29.99
C VAL A 155 17.36 -7.22 -29.20
N THR A 156 16.86 -8.27 -29.88
CA THR A 156 16.14 -9.39 -29.25
C THR A 156 16.93 -10.03 -28.12
N ARG A 157 18.21 -10.34 -28.37
CA ARG A 157 19.09 -10.95 -27.37
C ARG A 157 19.28 -10.05 -26.16
N GLN A 158 19.42 -8.74 -26.37
CA GLN A 158 19.53 -7.77 -25.29
C GLN A 158 18.25 -7.74 -24.45
N VAL A 159 17.08 -7.61 -25.08
CA VAL A 159 15.78 -7.61 -24.38
C VAL A 159 15.56 -8.90 -23.58
N ILE A 160 15.93 -10.05 -24.14
CA ILE A 160 15.86 -11.34 -23.44
C ILE A 160 16.79 -11.35 -22.22
N ALA A 161 18.02 -10.82 -22.35
CA ALA A 161 18.96 -10.77 -21.24
C ALA A 161 18.44 -9.89 -20.08
N GLU A 162 17.86 -8.74 -20.39
CA GLU A 162 17.22 -7.84 -19.41
C GLU A 162 15.99 -8.50 -18.77
N ALA A 163 15.15 -9.16 -19.57
CA ALA A 163 13.97 -9.87 -19.09
C ALA A 163 14.31 -11.07 -18.20
N LYS A 164 15.45 -11.73 -18.42
CA LYS A 164 15.86 -12.95 -17.69
C LYS A 164 15.94 -12.73 -16.17
N GLU A 165 16.37 -11.55 -15.74
CA GLU A 165 16.42 -11.18 -14.32
C GLU A 165 15.04 -11.26 -13.65
N SER A 166 13.98 -10.95 -14.40
CA SER A 166 12.59 -10.96 -13.90
C SER A 166 12.04 -12.38 -13.69
N PHE A 167 12.63 -13.40 -14.31
CA PHE A 167 12.21 -14.80 -14.22
C PHE A 167 13.08 -15.66 -13.31
N ASP A 168 14.25 -15.16 -12.90
CA ASP A 168 15.18 -15.90 -12.06
C ASP A 168 14.68 -15.98 -10.61
N ASN A 169 14.21 -17.16 -10.22
CA ASN A 169 13.76 -17.43 -8.86
C ASN A 169 14.91 -17.43 -7.85
N GLN A 170 16.13 -17.85 -8.24
CA GLN A 170 17.29 -17.85 -7.34
C GLN A 170 17.67 -16.42 -6.96
N LEU A 171 17.69 -15.50 -7.95
CA LEU A 171 17.96 -14.10 -7.69
C LEU A 171 16.86 -13.45 -6.83
N LYS A 172 15.59 -13.78 -7.04
CA LYS A 172 14.48 -13.31 -6.19
C LYS A 172 14.62 -13.80 -4.74
N ILE A 173 14.98 -15.07 -4.55
CA ILE A 173 15.24 -15.64 -3.22
C ILE A 173 16.40 -14.90 -2.55
N GLN A 174 17.48 -14.64 -3.28
CA GLN A 174 18.63 -13.91 -2.75
C GLN A 174 18.27 -12.47 -2.35
N LYS A 175 17.56 -11.73 -3.21
CA LYS A 175 17.08 -10.37 -2.88
C LYS A 175 16.16 -10.35 -1.66
N LEU A 176 15.28 -11.36 -1.54
CA LEU A 176 14.41 -11.50 -0.38
C LEU A 176 15.21 -11.80 0.89
N LYS A 177 16.18 -12.71 0.81
CA LYS A 177 17.09 -13.03 1.90
C LYS A 177 17.82 -11.78 2.40
N ASP A 178 18.42 -11.01 1.50
CA ASP A 178 19.17 -9.79 1.83
C ASP A 178 18.25 -8.74 2.50
N THR A 179 17.01 -8.61 2.01
CA THR A 179 16.00 -7.72 2.61
C THR A 179 15.63 -8.17 4.03
N ILE A 180 15.40 -9.47 4.24
CA ILE A 180 15.08 -10.03 5.57
C ILE A 180 16.24 -9.78 6.54
N PHE A 181 17.48 -10.01 6.11
CA PHE A 181 18.65 -9.75 6.96
C PHE A 181 18.79 -8.26 7.31
N ALA A 182 18.62 -7.36 6.34
CA ALA A 182 18.67 -5.91 6.56
C ALA A 182 17.59 -5.44 7.54
N VAL A 183 16.34 -5.88 7.36
CA VAL A 183 15.23 -5.53 8.27
C VAL A 183 15.44 -6.13 9.65
N ASN A 184 15.98 -7.35 9.77
CA ASN A 184 16.29 -7.96 11.07
C ASN A 184 17.37 -7.20 11.84
N GLU A 185 18.39 -6.69 11.15
CA GLU A 185 19.41 -5.83 11.75
C GLU A 185 18.81 -4.52 12.29
N GLN A 186 17.96 -3.86 11.48
CA GLN A 186 17.25 -2.65 11.89
C GLN A 186 16.34 -2.90 13.10
N LEU A 187 15.60 -4.01 13.11
CA LEU A 187 14.76 -4.42 14.22
C LEU A 187 15.59 -4.63 15.49
N THR A 188 16.76 -5.25 15.38
CA THR A 188 17.65 -5.47 16.51
C THR A 188 18.19 -4.16 17.07
N LYS A 189 18.54 -3.18 16.22
CA LYS A 189 18.96 -1.84 16.64
C LYS A 189 17.82 -1.09 17.35
N ALA A 190 16.62 -1.11 16.78
CA ALA A 190 15.43 -0.49 17.38
C ALA A 190 15.08 -1.11 18.74
N LYS A 191 15.19 -2.44 18.88
CA LYS A 191 14.98 -3.15 20.16
C LYS A 191 15.98 -2.70 21.23
N LYS A 192 17.27 -2.58 20.89
CA LYS A 192 18.30 -2.08 21.82
C LYS A 192 18.02 -0.65 22.26
N GLN A 193 17.64 0.23 21.33
CA GLN A 193 17.28 1.62 21.63
C GLN A 193 16.01 1.73 22.49
N GLY A 194 15.01 0.87 22.23
CA GLY A 194 13.80 0.78 23.03
C GLY A 194 14.07 0.32 24.47
N ALA A 195 14.90 -0.71 24.63
CA ALA A 195 15.33 -1.19 25.95
C ALA A 195 16.10 -0.09 26.73
N PHE A 196 16.98 0.64 26.05
CA PHE A 196 17.70 1.76 26.64
C PHE A 196 16.76 2.89 27.09
N SER A 197 15.79 3.27 26.24
CA SER A 197 14.80 4.30 26.57
C SER A 197 13.91 3.90 27.74
N SER A 198 13.54 2.61 27.82
CA SER A 198 12.80 2.05 28.97
C SER A 198 13.62 2.12 30.26
N LEU A 199 14.91 1.78 30.19
CA LEU A 199 15.81 1.83 31.34
C LEU A 199 16.02 3.26 31.86
N ILE A 200 16.16 4.25 30.96
CA ILE A 200 16.20 5.66 31.35
C ILE A 200 14.91 6.05 32.06
N ALA A 201 13.74 5.73 31.50
CA ALA A 201 12.46 6.09 32.10
C ALA A 201 12.26 5.48 33.49
N ALA A 202 12.70 4.23 33.68
CA ALA A 202 12.64 3.57 34.98
C ALA A 202 13.61 4.19 36.01
N LYS A 203 14.83 4.56 35.58
CA LYS A 203 15.85 5.15 36.46
C LYS A 203 15.69 6.66 36.70
N SER A 204 14.96 7.37 35.84
CA SER A 204 14.75 8.81 35.98
C SER A 204 13.81 9.20 37.11
N ILE A 205 13.07 8.25 37.68
CA ILE A 205 12.20 8.49 38.84
C ILE A 205 13.02 8.25 40.12
N PRO A 206 13.27 9.28 40.96
CA PRO A 206 13.99 9.09 42.21
C PRO A 206 13.23 8.13 43.14
N LYS A 207 13.96 7.33 43.95
CA LYS A 207 13.38 6.26 44.78
C LYS A 207 12.25 6.75 45.70
N SER A 208 12.38 7.95 46.25
CA SER A 208 11.35 8.60 47.09
C SER A 208 10.03 8.80 46.33
N LEU A 209 10.12 9.21 45.06
CA LEU A 209 8.97 9.48 44.20
C LEU A 209 8.39 8.19 43.60
N HIS A 210 9.21 7.17 43.33
CA HIS A 210 8.77 5.85 42.87
C HIS A 210 7.81 5.18 43.88
N CYS A 211 8.21 5.13 45.16
CA CYS A 211 7.38 4.55 46.23
C CYS A 211 6.09 5.35 46.47
N LEU A 212 6.17 6.68 46.39
CA LEU A 212 5.01 7.55 46.53
C LEU A 212 4.02 7.33 45.37
N ALA A 213 4.50 7.33 44.13
CA ALA A 213 3.69 7.10 42.94
C ALA A 213 3.01 5.71 42.98
N MET A 214 3.74 4.68 43.42
CA MET A 214 3.17 3.33 43.60
C MET A 214 2.07 3.30 44.66
N ARG A 215 2.32 3.85 45.87
CA ARG A 215 1.31 3.90 46.94
C ARG A 215 0.05 4.69 46.54
N LEU A 216 0.22 5.82 45.85
CA LEU A 216 -0.92 6.62 45.36
C LEU A 216 -1.70 5.89 44.26
N MET A 217 -1.03 5.09 43.44
CA MET A 217 -1.70 4.26 42.43
C MET A 217 -2.47 3.10 43.07
N GLU A 218 -1.88 2.42 44.07
CA GLU A 218 -2.54 1.37 44.86
C GLU A 218 -3.78 1.90 45.60
N GLU A 219 -3.66 3.05 46.29
CA GLU A 219 -4.78 3.69 46.99
C GLU A 219 -5.92 4.05 46.02
N ARG A 220 -5.60 4.55 44.82
CA ARG A 220 -6.61 4.87 43.80
C ARG A 220 -7.32 3.62 43.28
N ILE A 221 -6.61 2.51 43.11
CA ILE A 221 -7.19 1.24 42.66
C ILE A 221 -8.05 0.60 43.76
N ALA A 222 -7.62 0.70 45.02
CA ALA A 222 -8.34 0.17 46.18
C ALA A 222 -9.59 0.99 46.55
N HIS A 223 -9.55 2.31 46.32
CA HIS A 223 -10.62 3.25 46.67
C HIS A 223 -11.03 4.13 45.49
N PRO A 224 -11.53 3.56 44.37
CA PRO A 224 -11.91 4.33 43.19
C PRO A 224 -12.98 5.41 43.49
N GLU A 225 -13.88 5.14 44.44
CA GLU A 225 -14.97 6.04 44.86
C GLU A 225 -14.49 7.38 45.44
N LYS A 226 -13.27 7.44 46.00
CA LYS A 226 -12.70 8.68 46.55
C LYS A 226 -12.15 9.62 45.45
N TYR A 227 -11.92 9.08 44.26
CA TYR A 227 -11.24 9.75 43.15
C TYR A 227 -12.09 9.88 41.88
N ASP A 228 -13.37 9.46 41.94
CA ASP A 228 -14.35 9.78 40.90
C ASP A 228 -14.67 11.28 40.94
N ASP A 229 -14.32 11.97 39.84
CA ASP A 229 -14.55 13.41 39.66
C ASP A 229 -15.93 13.69 39.02
N GLU A 230 -16.72 12.63 38.79
CA GLU A 230 -18.06 12.68 38.23
C GLU A 230 -19.05 13.19 39.28
N GLY A 231 -19.23 14.52 39.33
CA GLY A 231 -20.25 15.19 40.14
C GLY A 231 -19.73 16.05 41.30
N LYS A 232 -18.42 16.17 41.49
CA LYS A 232 -17.84 17.12 42.45
C LYS A 232 -17.75 18.51 41.79
N PRO A 233 -18.18 19.61 42.46
CA PRO A 233 -17.92 20.95 41.93
C PRO A 233 -16.41 21.09 41.69
N PRO A 234 -15.99 21.76 40.60
CA PRO A 234 -14.57 21.95 40.32
C PRO A 234 -13.91 22.51 41.58
N LEU A 235 -12.84 21.85 42.01
CA LEU A 235 -11.98 22.37 43.07
C LEU A 235 -11.66 23.83 42.73
N PRO A 236 -11.74 24.76 43.70
CA PRO A 236 -11.38 26.15 43.47
C PRO A 236 -10.04 26.17 42.74
N GLU A 237 -10.03 26.81 41.57
CA GLU A 237 -8.80 27.01 40.81
C GLU A 237 -7.76 27.54 41.81
N LEU A 238 -6.61 26.87 41.88
CA LEU A 238 -5.50 27.31 42.73
C LEU A 238 -4.87 28.54 42.06
N GLU A 239 -5.64 29.62 42.06
CA GLU A 239 -5.40 30.86 41.38
C GLU A 239 -4.66 31.80 42.34
N ASP A 240 -3.50 31.33 42.81
CA ASP A 240 -2.55 32.18 43.51
C ASP A 240 -1.13 31.88 42.99
N PRO A 241 -0.61 32.67 42.04
CA PRO A 241 0.73 32.48 41.46
C PRO A 241 1.87 32.70 42.47
N LYS A 242 1.58 33.01 43.74
CA LYS A 242 2.56 33.12 44.82
C LYS A 242 2.72 31.86 45.67
N ALA A 243 1.83 30.87 45.55
CA ALA A 243 1.98 29.60 46.29
C ALA A 243 2.99 28.64 45.62
N LEU A 244 3.31 28.84 44.34
CA LEU A 244 4.24 27.96 43.62
C LEU A 244 5.71 28.15 44.01
N SER A 245 6.09 29.29 44.61
CA SER A 245 7.50 29.57 44.96
C SER A 245 7.96 28.92 46.27
N LEU A 246 7.08 28.21 46.98
CA LEU A 246 7.43 27.58 48.27
C LEU A 246 7.64 26.06 48.18
N CYS A 247 7.38 25.44 47.01
CA CYS A 247 7.58 24.00 46.81
C CYS A 247 8.92 23.65 46.14
N ASP A 248 9.77 24.63 45.83
CA ASP A 248 11.08 24.41 45.20
C ASP A 248 12.22 24.07 46.19
N PHE A 249 11.92 23.70 47.46
CA PHE A 249 12.98 23.42 48.44
C PHE A 249 12.78 22.22 49.40
N LEU A 250 12.01 21.21 49.01
CA LEU A 250 12.02 19.87 49.65
C LEU A 250 11.97 18.76 48.60
#